data_AF-A0A387G9N0-F1
#
_entry.id   AF-A0A387G9N0-F1
#
_cell.length_a   1.000
_cell.length_b   1.000
_cell.length_c   1.000
_cell.angle_alpha   90.00
_cell.angle_beta   90.00
_cell.angle_gamma   90.00
#
_symmetry.space_group_name_H-M   'P 1'
#
loop_
_entity.id
_entity.type
_entity.pdbx_description
1 polymer ?
#
loop_
_entity_poly.entity_id
_entity_poly.type
_entity_poly.pdbx_seq_one_letter_code
_entity_poly.pdbx_strand_id
1 'polypeptide(L)'
;MRRADRRRFEKEFRTLIDRDSEACTLCRRPFEHNNKTYGGLTPGGRTVLTGDCCREKVEYVMASGVYVIRKIHEIPIADRKSIKRLSSSEMEGAVEVMHDHFDELDSISGRVMKQAGLKGEARALFLEDTAWKKDDAAWFKNNPDRSHRLRPMFESEASSLPEDVLQFQAPKGHKMEVLVRQVEVGKRARTLICRNTEIPIPDLEEVIHALFDTVSQRKDQGVITAEEIASLARSYVISPRGKGN
;
A
#
# COMPACT_ATOMS: atom_id res chain seq x y z
N MET A 1 2.72 -26.93 28.83
CA MET A 1 3.28 -25.60 29.19
C MET A 1 2.96 -25.25 30.63
N ARG A 2 3.94 -24.75 31.40
CA ARG A 2 3.75 -24.34 32.81
C ARG A 2 3.12 -22.93 32.89
N ARG A 3 2.37 -22.66 33.96
CA ARG A 3 1.72 -21.35 34.18
C ARG A 3 2.72 -20.20 34.28
N ALA A 4 3.92 -20.46 34.81
CA ALA A 4 4.99 -19.47 34.92
C ALA A 4 5.52 -19.04 33.54
N ASP A 5 5.70 -19.98 32.62
CA ASP A 5 6.20 -19.72 31.26
C ASP A 5 5.24 -18.87 30.45
N ARG A 6 3.93 -19.12 30.59
CA ARG A 6 2.90 -18.29 29.98
C ARG A 6 2.92 -16.84 30.48
N ARG A 7 3.05 -16.64 31.80
CA ARG A 7 3.13 -15.29 32.39
C ARG A 7 4.37 -14.54 31.93
N ARG A 8 5.50 -15.26 31.78
CA ARG A 8 6.73 -14.70 31.23
C ARG A 8 6.52 -14.23 29.79
N PHE A 9 5.95 -15.08 28.94
CA PHE A 9 5.61 -14.73 27.56
C PHE A 9 4.72 -13.48 27.48
N GLU A 10 3.61 -13.44 28.22
CA GLU A 10 2.68 -12.29 28.20
C GLU A 10 3.36 -10.97 28.59
N LYS A 11 4.37 -11.02 29.47
CA LYS A 11 5.17 -9.84 29.89
C LYS A 11 6.24 -9.46 28.86
N GLU A 12 7.00 -10.42 28.37
CA GLU A 12 8.18 -10.18 27.52
C GLU A 12 7.80 -9.94 26.06
N PHE A 13 6.76 -10.62 25.56
CA PHE A 13 6.41 -10.60 24.15
C PHE A 13 5.97 -9.21 23.66
N ARG A 14 5.28 -8.44 24.52
CA ARG A 14 4.91 -7.06 24.18
C ARG A 14 6.14 -6.17 23.98
N THR A 15 7.10 -6.23 24.91
CA THR A 15 8.36 -5.50 24.79
C THR A 15 9.15 -5.92 23.56
N LEU A 16 9.05 -7.19 23.17
CA LEU A 16 9.71 -7.73 22.00
C LEU A 16 9.09 -7.20 20.71
N ILE A 17 7.76 -7.09 20.62
CA ILE A 17 7.08 -6.41 19.49
C ILE A 17 7.46 -4.93 19.46
N ASP A 18 7.51 -4.25 20.59
CA ASP A 18 7.78 -2.81 20.61
C ASP A 18 9.23 -2.46 20.20
N ARG A 19 10.19 -3.40 20.32
CA ARG A 19 11.63 -3.15 20.09
C ARG A 19 12.25 -3.88 18.91
N ASP A 20 11.81 -5.11 18.64
CA ASP A 20 12.44 -6.05 17.69
C ASP A 20 11.37 -6.62 16.72
N SER A 21 10.35 -5.86 16.35
CA SER A 21 9.23 -6.34 15.51
C SER A 21 9.55 -6.49 14.02
N GLU A 22 10.66 -5.93 13.53
CA GLU A 22 10.98 -5.90 12.10
C GLU A 22 11.84 -7.09 11.63
N ALA A 23 12.27 -7.96 12.56
CA ALA A 23 13.16 -9.07 12.22
C ALA A 23 12.94 -10.30 13.12
N CYS A 24 13.33 -11.46 12.61
CA CYS A 24 13.33 -12.68 13.40
C CYS A 24 14.31 -12.57 14.56
N THR A 25 13.83 -12.76 15.79
CA THR A 25 14.66 -12.67 17.00
C THR A 25 15.72 -13.77 17.14
N LEU A 26 15.61 -14.86 16.37
CA LEU A 26 16.55 -15.98 16.37
C LEU A 26 17.65 -15.82 15.31
N CYS A 27 17.28 -15.63 14.04
CA CYS A 27 18.25 -15.55 12.94
C CYS A 27 18.57 -14.11 12.49
N ARG A 28 17.89 -13.11 13.06
CA ARG A 28 18.03 -11.68 12.74
C ARG A 28 17.76 -11.30 11.29
N ARG A 29 17.15 -12.20 10.49
CA ARG A 29 16.67 -11.85 9.16
C ARG A 29 15.49 -10.89 9.27
N PRO A 30 15.47 -9.77 8.53
CA PRO A 30 14.31 -8.90 8.43
C PRO A 30 13.08 -9.67 7.95
N PHE A 31 11.90 -9.27 8.42
CA PHE A 31 10.66 -9.79 7.86
C PHE A 31 10.35 -9.10 6.54
N GLU A 32 9.89 -9.89 5.57
CA GLU A 32 9.39 -9.39 4.30
C GLU A 32 7.89 -9.08 4.40
N HIS A 33 7.36 -8.31 3.45
CA HIS A 33 5.92 -8.08 3.39
C HIS A 33 5.16 -9.41 3.26
N ASN A 34 4.02 -9.51 3.95
CA ASN A 34 3.21 -10.71 4.05
C ASN A 34 3.92 -11.92 4.68
N ASN A 35 4.94 -11.72 5.53
CA ASN A 35 5.60 -12.84 6.19
C ASN A 35 4.77 -13.37 7.36
N LYS A 36 4.55 -14.69 7.43
CA LYS A 36 3.93 -15.33 8.59
C LYS A 36 4.85 -15.24 9.79
N THR A 37 4.32 -14.78 10.92
CA THR A 37 5.06 -14.59 12.17
C THR A 37 4.46 -15.35 13.33
N TYR A 38 5.33 -15.78 14.24
CA TYR A 38 5.00 -16.66 15.35
C TYR A 38 5.70 -16.17 16.61
N GLY A 39 4.91 -15.90 17.65
CA GLY A 39 5.35 -15.61 18.99
C GLY A 39 5.27 -16.84 19.87
N GLY A 40 6.34 -17.16 20.57
CA GLY A 40 6.32 -18.34 21.44
C GLY A 40 7.55 -18.50 22.31
N LEU A 41 7.75 -19.73 22.77
CA LEU A 41 8.88 -20.13 23.61
C LEU A 41 9.74 -21.17 22.89
N THR A 42 11.05 -20.99 22.97
CA THR A 42 12.04 -22.00 22.57
C THR A 42 12.15 -23.11 23.63
N PRO A 43 12.81 -24.26 23.34
CA PRO A 43 13.07 -25.31 24.32
C PRO A 43 13.77 -24.84 25.61
N GLY A 44 14.58 -23.78 25.53
CA GLY A 44 15.21 -23.15 26.69
C GLY A 44 14.30 -22.20 27.48
N GLY A 45 13.02 -22.11 27.13
CA GLY A 45 12.05 -21.20 27.75
C GLY A 45 12.19 -19.72 27.34
N ARG A 46 13.08 -19.37 26.39
CA ARG A 46 13.23 -17.99 25.93
C ARG A 46 12.05 -17.57 25.05
N THR A 47 11.48 -16.39 25.31
CA THR A 47 10.45 -15.75 24.47
C THR A 47 11.06 -15.22 23.17
N VAL A 48 10.38 -15.52 22.05
CA VAL A 48 10.83 -15.20 20.69
C VAL A 48 9.67 -14.76 19.80
N LEU A 49 9.99 -13.92 18.82
CA LEU A 49 9.20 -13.67 17.61
C LEU A 49 10.00 -14.18 16.41
N THR A 50 9.40 -15.06 15.62
CA THR A 50 10.04 -15.69 14.46
C THR A 50 9.16 -15.57 13.24
N GLY A 51 9.77 -15.55 12.06
CA GLY A 51 9.07 -15.82 10.82
C GLY A 51 9.09 -17.31 10.51
N ASP A 52 8.61 -17.70 9.32
CA ASP A 52 8.72 -19.08 8.81
C ASP A 52 10.16 -19.61 8.88
N CYS A 53 11.15 -18.74 8.66
CA CYS A 53 12.58 -19.08 8.69
C CYS A 53 13.09 -19.75 9.97
N CYS A 54 12.40 -19.61 11.11
CA CYS A 54 12.79 -20.19 12.40
C CYS A 54 11.62 -20.78 13.18
N ARG A 55 10.46 -20.99 12.55
CA ARG A 55 9.24 -21.50 13.19
C ARG A 55 9.45 -22.81 13.92
N GLU A 56 10.21 -23.74 13.33
CA GLU A 56 10.50 -25.07 13.89
C GLU A 56 11.30 -25.01 15.20
N LYS A 57 11.98 -23.88 15.48
CA LYS A 57 12.74 -23.66 16.72
C LYS A 57 11.88 -23.18 17.88
N VAL A 58 10.58 -22.98 17.64
CA VAL A 58 9.58 -22.57 18.64
C VAL A 58 8.85 -23.82 19.14
N GLU A 59 9.07 -24.20 20.40
CA GLU A 59 8.45 -25.37 21.03
C GLU A 59 6.97 -25.14 21.32
N TYR A 60 6.63 -23.95 21.84
CA TYR A 60 5.25 -23.56 22.14
C TYR A 60 4.90 -22.26 21.45
N VAL A 61 4.04 -22.32 20.42
CA VAL A 61 3.45 -21.13 19.81
C VAL A 61 2.30 -20.63 20.68
N MET A 62 2.35 -19.35 20.98
CA MET A 62 1.41 -18.65 21.87
C MET A 62 0.74 -17.46 21.20
N ALA A 63 1.34 -16.94 20.13
CA ALA A 63 0.78 -15.90 19.28
C ALA A 63 1.18 -16.16 17.84
N SER A 64 0.37 -15.72 16.90
CA SER A 64 0.67 -15.80 15.48
C SER A 64 0.03 -14.64 14.73
N GLY A 65 0.62 -14.26 13.61
CA GLY A 65 0.16 -13.13 12.81
C GLY A 65 0.91 -13.01 11.51
N VAL A 66 0.72 -11.89 10.81
CA VAL A 66 1.38 -11.58 9.55
C VAL A 66 2.10 -10.24 9.69
N TYR A 67 3.34 -10.15 9.23
CA TYR A 67 4.09 -8.91 9.16
C TYR A 67 3.81 -8.22 7.81
N VAL A 68 3.36 -6.96 7.87
CA VAL A 68 2.86 -6.23 6.70
C VAL A 68 3.54 -4.86 6.65
N ILE A 69 4.45 -4.66 5.70
CA ILE A 69 5.14 -3.37 5.48
C ILE A 69 4.26 -2.36 4.74
N ARG A 70 3.44 -2.83 3.78
CA ARG A 70 2.60 -1.95 2.98
C ARG A 70 1.52 -1.31 3.85
N LYS A 71 1.34 0.01 3.72
CA LYS A 71 0.26 0.72 4.40
C LYS A 71 -1.07 0.26 3.83
N ILE A 72 -1.76 -0.61 4.56
CA ILE A 72 -3.14 -1.01 4.31
C ILE A 72 -3.95 -0.24 5.34
N HIS A 73 -4.75 0.73 4.88
CA HIS A 73 -5.44 1.66 5.78
C HIS A 73 -6.43 0.97 6.73
N GLU A 74 -6.88 -0.24 6.40
CA GLU A 74 -7.63 -1.07 7.33
C GLU A 74 -7.47 -2.55 6.94
N ILE A 75 -7.00 -3.38 7.87
CA ILE A 75 -7.08 -4.84 7.71
C ILE A 75 -8.50 -5.22 8.17
N PRO A 76 -9.29 -5.99 7.40
CA PRO A 76 -10.57 -6.48 7.91
C PRO A 76 -10.31 -7.29 9.18
N ILE A 77 -10.62 -6.69 10.34
CA ILE A 77 -10.55 -7.36 11.62
C ILE A 77 -11.66 -8.39 11.58
N ALA A 78 -11.29 -9.67 11.46
CA ALA A 78 -12.23 -10.76 11.65
C ALA A 78 -13.02 -10.50 12.95
N ASP A 79 -14.35 -10.53 12.83
CA ASP A 79 -15.33 -10.22 13.88
C ASP A 79 -14.82 -10.73 15.24
N ARG A 80 -14.68 -9.85 16.24
CA ARG A 80 -14.11 -10.12 17.58
C ARG A 80 -14.99 -11.08 18.42
N LYS A 81 -15.68 -12.03 17.79
CA LYS A 81 -16.44 -13.09 18.44
C LYS A 81 -15.48 -14.12 19.03
N SER A 82 -15.12 -13.86 20.28
CA SER A 82 -14.45 -14.75 21.21
C SER A 82 -13.14 -15.34 20.72
N ILE A 83 -12.03 -14.66 21.01
CA ILE A 83 -10.71 -15.28 21.19
C ILE A 83 -10.80 -16.18 22.46
N LYS A 84 -11.59 -17.26 22.38
CA LYS A 84 -11.44 -18.42 23.26
C LYS A 84 -10.25 -19.22 22.74
N ARG A 85 -9.57 -19.91 23.66
CA ARG A 85 -8.32 -20.65 23.44
C ARG A 85 -8.35 -21.43 22.11
N LEU A 86 -7.75 -20.86 21.07
CA LEU A 86 -7.48 -21.57 19.84
C LEU A 86 -6.34 -22.56 20.13
N SER A 87 -6.51 -23.79 19.68
CA SER A 87 -5.44 -24.78 19.60
C SER A 87 -4.35 -24.31 18.63
N SER A 88 -3.16 -24.92 18.70
CA SER A 88 -2.05 -24.58 17.80
C SER A 88 -2.41 -24.74 16.33
N SER A 89 -3.18 -25.78 15.97
CA SER A 89 -3.67 -26.00 14.60
C SER A 89 -4.66 -24.93 14.15
N GLU A 90 -5.52 -24.44 15.04
CA GLU A 90 -6.46 -23.35 14.72
C GLU A 90 -5.74 -22.01 14.57
N MET A 91 -4.68 -21.76 15.34
CA MET A 91 -3.83 -20.57 15.18
C MET A 91 -3.05 -20.58 13.87
N GLU A 92 -2.57 -21.74 13.42
CA GLU A 92 -1.90 -21.89 12.13
C GLU A 92 -2.89 -21.67 10.97
N GLY A 93 -4.08 -22.26 11.03
CA GLY A 93 -5.13 -22.03 10.03
C GLY A 93 -5.57 -20.56 9.95
N ALA A 94 -5.69 -19.87 11.09
CA ALA A 94 -6.05 -18.45 11.11
C ALA A 94 -4.97 -17.55 10.47
N VAL A 95 -3.70 -17.88 10.65
CA VAL A 95 -2.58 -17.14 10.04
C VAL A 95 -2.56 -17.35 8.54
N GLU A 96 -2.83 -18.58 8.08
CA GLU A 96 -2.89 -18.87 6.66
C GLU A 96 -4.00 -18.06 5.98
N VAL A 97 -5.19 -17.99 6.59
CA VAL A 97 -6.29 -17.16 6.07
C VAL A 97 -5.90 -15.68 5.99
N MET A 98 -5.18 -15.15 6.98
CA MET A 98 -4.69 -13.77 6.93
C MET A 98 -3.65 -13.56 5.82
N HIS A 99 -2.71 -14.50 5.68
CA HIS A 99 -1.68 -14.48 4.64
C HIS A 99 -2.31 -14.50 3.24
N ASP A 100 -3.24 -15.43 2.99
CA ASP A 100 -3.95 -15.57 1.72
C ASP A 100 -4.75 -14.30 1.38
N HIS A 101 -5.35 -13.66 2.39
CA HIS A 101 -6.06 -12.41 2.19
C HIS A 101 -5.14 -11.27 1.72
N PHE A 102 -3.94 -11.16 2.30
CA PHE A 102 -2.96 -10.18 1.85
C PHE A 102 -2.41 -10.51 0.45
N ASP A 103 -2.23 -11.78 0.12
CA ASP A 103 -1.85 -12.21 -1.24
C ASP A 103 -2.92 -11.81 -2.28
N GLU A 104 -4.21 -11.95 -1.93
CA GLU A 104 -5.30 -11.51 -2.79
C GLU A 104 -5.27 -9.99 -2.99
N LEU A 105 -5.11 -9.22 -1.91
CA LEU A 105 -4.99 -7.76 -1.98
C LEU A 105 -3.80 -7.33 -2.83
N ASP A 106 -2.66 -7.99 -2.68
CA ASP A 106 -1.46 -7.76 -3.46
C ASP A 106 -1.66 -8.07 -4.95
N SER A 107 -2.34 -9.17 -5.27
CA SER A 107 -2.72 -9.54 -6.63
C SER A 107 -3.64 -8.51 -7.28
N ILE A 108 -4.65 -8.03 -6.55
CA ILE A 108 -5.55 -6.96 -7.01
C ILE A 108 -4.76 -5.68 -7.24
N SER A 109 -3.92 -5.30 -6.29
CA SER A 109 -3.08 -4.11 -6.36
C SER A 109 -2.15 -4.14 -7.57
N GLY A 110 -1.41 -5.25 -7.74
CA GLY A 110 -0.49 -5.45 -8.85
C GLY A 110 -1.19 -5.42 -10.20
N ARG A 111 -2.41 -5.96 -10.30
CA ARG A 111 -3.23 -5.88 -11.52
C ARG A 111 -3.61 -4.44 -11.85
N VAL A 112 -4.09 -3.68 -10.87
CA VAL A 112 -4.45 -2.25 -11.05
C VAL A 112 -3.23 -1.44 -11.47
N MET A 113 -2.08 -1.65 -10.83
CA MET A 113 -0.82 -0.99 -11.20
C MET A 113 -0.41 -1.31 -12.63
N LYS A 114 -0.44 -2.60 -13.01
CA LYS A 114 -0.10 -3.04 -14.37
C LYS A 114 -1.05 -2.44 -15.42
N GLN A 115 -2.36 -2.43 -15.16
CA GLN A 115 -3.35 -1.80 -16.03
C GLN A 115 -3.15 -0.28 -16.13
N ALA A 116 -2.67 0.34 -15.05
CA ALA A 116 -2.34 1.76 -15.00
C ALA A 116 -0.95 2.09 -15.59
N GLY A 117 -0.20 1.10 -16.08
CA GLY A 117 1.16 1.30 -16.60
C GLY A 117 2.20 1.64 -15.54
N LEU A 118 1.86 1.52 -14.25
CA LEU A 118 2.77 1.82 -13.14
C LEU A 118 3.83 0.72 -13.02
N LYS A 119 5.08 1.14 -12.81
CA LYS A 119 6.22 0.25 -12.53
C LYS A 119 6.57 0.31 -11.04
N GLY A 120 6.89 -0.83 -10.44
CA GLY A 120 7.26 -0.94 -9.03
C GLY A 120 6.16 -1.53 -8.15
N GLU A 121 6.36 -1.47 -6.84
CA GLU A 121 5.42 -2.03 -5.85
C GLU A 121 4.38 -1.00 -5.40
N ALA A 122 3.19 -1.49 -5.06
CA ALA A 122 2.14 -0.67 -4.48
C ALA A 122 2.58 -0.17 -3.11
N ARG A 123 2.69 1.16 -2.97
CA ARG A 123 3.14 1.77 -1.71
C ARG A 123 2.04 1.82 -0.66
N ALA A 124 0.79 1.97 -1.08
CA ALA A 124 -0.35 2.06 -0.18
C ALA A 124 -1.63 1.53 -0.83
N LEU A 125 -2.36 0.73 -0.05
CA LEU A 125 -3.68 0.22 -0.37
C LEU A 125 -4.68 0.88 0.56
N PHE A 126 -5.57 1.67 -0.03
CA PHE A 126 -6.60 2.38 0.70
C PHE A 126 -7.87 1.57 0.53
N LEU A 127 -8.39 0.98 1.61
CA LEU A 127 -9.63 0.21 1.60
C LEU A 127 -10.80 1.05 2.16
N GLU A 128 -10.54 1.90 3.14
CA GLU A 128 -11.52 2.83 3.73
C GLU A 128 -12.16 3.80 2.75
N ASP A 129 -13.36 4.24 3.09
CA ASP A 129 -14.22 5.09 2.27
C ASP A 129 -13.93 6.59 2.51
N THR A 130 -12.74 7.03 2.09
CA THR A 130 -12.23 8.39 2.34
C THR A 130 -12.95 9.47 1.51
N ALA A 131 -12.86 10.73 1.97
CA ALA A 131 -13.44 11.88 1.26
C ALA A 131 -12.93 12.01 -0.18
N TRP A 132 -11.61 11.85 -0.39
CA TRP A 132 -11.01 11.93 -1.72
C TRP A 132 -11.42 10.75 -2.62
N LYS A 133 -11.67 9.55 -2.08
CA LYS A 133 -12.22 8.43 -2.90
C LYS A 133 -13.62 8.73 -3.40
N LYS A 134 -14.48 9.27 -2.53
CA LYS A 134 -15.86 9.63 -2.87
C LYS A 134 -15.89 10.75 -3.90
N ASP A 135 -15.02 11.75 -3.73
CA ASP A 135 -14.83 12.83 -4.69
C ASP A 135 -14.34 12.29 -6.06
N ASP A 136 -13.30 11.45 -6.08
CA ASP A 136 -12.83 10.81 -7.32
C ASP A 136 -13.93 9.96 -7.98
N ALA A 137 -14.71 9.23 -7.20
CA ALA A 137 -15.82 8.44 -7.73
C ALA A 137 -16.93 9.30 -8.34
N ALA A 138 -17.33 10.37 -7.65
CA ALA A 138 -18.32 11.30 -8.15
C ALA A 138 -17.83 12.00 -9.43
N TRP A 139 -16.57 12.43 -9.46
CA TRP A 139 -15.99 13.09 -10.62
C TRP A 139 -15.98 12.19 -11.85
N PHE A 140 -15.47 10.96 -11.76
CA PHE A 140 -15.46 10.03 -12.90
C PHE A 140 -16.88 9.61 -13.33
N LYS A 141 -17.81 9.50 -12.39
CA LYS A 141 -19.22 9.24 -12.73
C LYS A 141 -19.83 10.38 -13.57
N ASN A 142 -19.43 11.62 -13.31
CA ASN A 142 -19.92 12.79 -14.04
C ASN A 142 -19.12 13.09 -15.31
N ASN A 143 -17.98 12.43 -15.54
CA ASN A 143 -17.10 12.60 -16.70
C ASN A 143 -16.80 11.23 -17.33
N PRO A 144 -17.79 10.55 -17.94
CA PRO A 144 -17.66 9.15 -18.38
C PRO A 144 -16.70 8.95 -19.56
N ASP A 145 -16.35 10.02 -20.27
CA ASP A 145 -15.36 10.05 -21.36
C ASP A 145 -13.92 10.21 -20.85
N ARG A 146 -13.74 10.55 -19.57
CA ARG A 146 -12.45 10.79 -18.93
C ARG A 146 -11.96 9.55 -18.19
N SER A 147 -10.67 9.27 -18.31
CA SER A 147 -9.97 8.25 -17.51
C SER A 147 -8.88 8.84 -16.62
N HIS A 148 -8.53 10.11 -16.82
CA HIS A 148 -7.54 10.81 -16.02
C HIS A 148 -8.08 12.12 -15.42
N ARG A 149 -7.65 12.39 -14.18
CA ARG A 149 -8.00 13.58 -13.42
C ARG A 149 -6.77 14.15 -12.72
N LEU A 150 -6.61 15.47 -12.77
CA LEU A 150 -5.70 16.21 -11.90
C LEU A 150 -6.53 16.93 -10.83
N ARG A 151 -6.13 16.84 -9.57
CA ARG A 151 -6.81 17.56 -8.48
C ARG A 151 -5.84 17.97 -7.37
N PRO A 152 -6.22 18.94 -6.54
CA PRO A 152 -5.54 19.20 -5.28
C PRO A 152 -5.49 17.95 -4.39
N MET A 153 -4.45 17.87 -3.58
CA MET A 153 -4.33 16.87 -2.54
C MET A 153 -5.26 17.21 -1.37
N PHE A 154 -5.93 16.20 -0.82
CA PHE A 154 -6.70 16.35 0.41
C PHE A 154 -5.78 16.31 1.64
N GLU A 155 -6.13 17.00 2.72
CA GLU A 155 -5.32 17.01 3.94
C GLU A 155 -5.12 15.60 4.54
N SER A 156 -6.18 14.78 4.52
CA SER A 156 -6.12 13.37 4.95
C SER A 156 -5.31 12.47 4.01
N GLU A 157 -5.08 12.91 2.77
CA GLU A 157 -4.19 12.23 1.83
C GLU A 157 -2.73 12.60 2.12
N ALA A 158 -2.47 13.87 2.44
CA ALA A 158 -1.13 14.36 2.81
C ALA A 158 -0.57 13.65 4.05
N SER A 159 -1.36 13.45 5.09
CA SER A 159 -0.91 12.76 6.31
C SER A 159 -0.54 11.28 6.12
N SER A 160 -0.97 10.67 5.01
CA SER A 160 -0.67 9.27 4.68
C SER A 160 0.64 9.08 3.92
N LEU A 161 1.26 10.16 3.45
CA LEU A 161 2.42 10.12 2.58
C LEU A 161 3.67 9.53 3.25
N PRO A 162 4.59 8.96 2.45
CA PRO A 162 5.92 8.58 2.93
C PRO A 162 6.68 9.78 3.53
N GLU A 163 7.55 9.51 4.49
CA GLU A 163 8.26 10.57 5.24
C GLU A 163 9.18 11.42 4.34
N ASP A 164 9.82 10.81 3.34
CA ASP A 164 10.61 11.51 2.32
C ASP A 164 9.79 12.53 1.52
N VAL A 165 8.52 12.21 1.26
CA VAL A 165 7.60 13.12 0.57
C VAL A 165 7.08 14.21 1.53
N LEU A 166 6.84 13.87 2.81
CA LEU A 166 6.44 14.85 3.82
C LEU A 166 7.54 15.89 4.11
N GLN A 167 8.80 15.48 4.03
CA GLN A 167 9.96 16.35 4.21
C GLN A 167 10.30 17.16 2.95
N PHE A 168 9.73 16.84 1.79
CA PHE A 168 9.96 17.58 0.56
C PHE A 168 9.42 19.01 0.66
N GLN A 169 10.32 19.98 0.50
CA GLN A 169 9.94 21.39 0.40
C GLN A 169 9.71 21.76 -1.06
N ALA A 170 8.45 21.97 -1.42
CA ALA A 170 8.09 22.45 -2.75
C ALA A 170 8.78 23.82 -3.01
N PRO A 171 9.38 24.02 -4.20
CA PRO A 171 9.93 25.32 -4.55
C PRO A 171 8.86 26.43 -4.49
N LYS A 172 9.29 27.68 -4.33
CA LYS A 172 8.36 28.82 -4.32
C LYS A 172 7.50 28.82 -5.60
N GLY A 173 6.21 29.09 -5.44
CA GLY A 173 5.26 29.07 -6.56
C GLY A 173 4.88 27.67 -7.05
N HIS A 174 5.26 26.60 -6.33
CA HIS A 174 4.88 25.23 -6.67
C HIS A 174 3.89 24.64 -5.67
N LYS A 175 3.12 23.65 -6.10
CA LYS A 175 2.21 22.88 -5.23
C LYS A 175 2.21 21.40 -5.58
N MET A 176 1.99 20.58 -4.56
CA MET A 176 1.73 19.15 -4.72
C MET A 176 0.27 18.93 -5.13
N GLU A 177 0.07 18.18 -6.19
CA GLU A 177 -1.25 17.76 -6.69
C GLU A 177 -1.25 16.25 -6.95
N VAL A 178 -2.45 15.71 -7.10
CA VAL A 178 -2.69 14.28 -7.30
C VAL A 178 -3.17 14.05 -8.72
N LEU A 179 -2.45 13.20 -9.43
CA LEU A 179 -2.84 12.64 -10.70
C LEU A 179 -3.54 11.31 -10.44
N VAL A 180 -4.76 11.18 -10.94
CA VAL A 180 -5.61 10.00 -10.76
C VAL A 180 -5.88 9.39 -12.13
N ARG A 181 -5.71 8.07 -12.24
CA ARG A 181 -6.11 7.26 -13.40
C ARG A 181 -7.15 6.24 -12.98
N GLN A 182 -8.31 6.25 -13.61
CA GLN A 182 -9.30 5.20 -13.47
C GLN A 182 -9.05 4.11 -14.50
N VAL A 183 -8.63 2.93 -14.05
CA VAL A 183 -8.41 1.77 -14.93
C VAL A 183 -9.70 0.99 -15.17
N GLU A 184 -10.55 0.93 -14.14
CA GLU A 184 -11.89 0.35 -14.17
C GLU A 184 -12.78 1.12 -13.18
N VAL A 185 -14.09 1.04 -13.31
CA VAL A 185 -15.01 1.68 -12.35
C VAL A 185 -14.70 1.18 -10.94
N GLY A 186 -14.43 2.11 -10.02
CA GLY A 186 -14.01 1.81 -8.64
C GLY A 186 -12.52 1.49 -8.44
N LYS A 187 -11.75 1.19 -9.49
CA LYS A 187 -10.31 0.90 -9.41
C LYS A 187 -9.48 2.04 -9.98
N ARG A 188 -8.68 2.66 -9.12
CA ARG A 188 -7.92 3.87 -9.45
C ARG A 188 -6.48 3.76 -9.00
N ALA A 189 -5.59 4.19 -9.87
CA ALA A 189 -4.20 4.44 -9.56
C ALA A 189 -3.98 5.94 -9.30
N ARG A 190 -3.08 6.27 -8.38
CA ARG A 190 -2.75 7.65 -8.02
C ARG A 190 -1.25 7.85 -7.99
N THR A 191 -0.82 9.02 -8.41
CA THR A 191 0.57 9.48 -8.26
C THR A 191 0.59 10.97 -7.93
N LEU A 192 1.72 11.44 -7.43
CA LEU A 192 1.91 12.82 -7.02
C LEU A 192 2.74 13.59 -8.03
N ILE A 193 2.40 14.85 -8.25
CA ILE A 193 3.21 15.79 -9.01
C ILE A 193 3.39 17.08 -8.21
N CYS A 194 4.63 17.57 -8.16
CA CYS A 194 4.90 18.94 -7.76
C CYS A 194 4.91 19.80 -9.02
N ARG A 195 3.97 20.74 -9.16
CA ARG A 195 3.89 21.59 -10.35
C ARG A 195 4.12 23.06 -10.03
N ASN A 196 4.69 23.79 -10.99
CA ASN A 196 4.67 25.24 -10.99
C ASN A 196 3.22 25.73 -11.18
N THR A 197 2.76 26.60 -10.29
CA THR A 197 1.41 27.19 -10.30
C THR A 197 1.24 28.25 -11.38
N GLU A 198 2.32 28.87 -11.83
CA GLU A 198 2.34 29.92 -12.86
C GLU A 198 2.10 29.36 -14.27
N ILE A 199 2.40 28.07 -14.47
CA ILE A 199 2.16 27.38 -15.73
C ILE A 199 0.76 26.72 -15.66
N PRO A 200 -0.22 27.17 -16.47
CA PRO A 200 -1.52 26.54 -16.52
C PRO A 200 -1.40 25.15 -17.16
N ILE A 201 -2.09 24.17 -16.57
CA ILE A 201 -2.25 22.84 -17.15
C ILE A 201 -3.67 22.76 -17.72
N PRO A 202 -3.84 22.61 -19.04
CA PRO A 202 -5.16 22.38 -19.64
C PRO A 202 -5.81 21.10 -19.06
N ASP A 203 -7.07 21.18 -18.65
CA ASP A 203 -7.85 20.02 -18.21
C ASP A 203 -8.39 19.24 -19.41
N LEU A 204 -7.46 18.67 -20.19
CA LEU A 204 -7.73 17.82 -21.34
C LEU A 204 -7.23 16.40 -21.05
N GLU A 205 -8.00 15.39 -21.47
CA GLU A 205 -7.71 13.99 -21.18
C GLU A 205 -6.29 13.60 -21.58
N GLU A 206 -5.86 13.96 -22.79
CA GLU A 206 -4.57 13.59 -23.35
C GLU A 206 -3.40 14.27 -22.62
N VAL A 207 -3.62 15.49 -22.11
CA VAL A 207 -2.63 16.23 -21.33
C VAL A 207 -2.46 15.60 -19.95
N ILE A 208 -3.57 15.32 -19.25
CA ILE A 208 -3.51 14.70 -17.92
C ILE A 208 -3.01 13.25 -18.01
N HIS A 209 -3.36 12.53 -19.07
CA HIS A 209 -2.82 11.20 -19.37
C HIS A 209 -1.30 11.25 -19.58
N ALA A 210 -0.81 12.19 -20.40
CA ALA A 210 0.62 12.35 -20.65
C ALA A 210 1.39 12.71 -19.37
N LEU A 211 0.82 13.58 -18.53
CA LEU A 211 1.36 13.87 -17.20
C LEU A 211 1.42 12.63 -16.33
N PHE A 212 0.34 11.85 -16.26
CA PHE A 212 0.29 10.62 -15.46
C PHE A 212 1.38 9.63 -15.89
N ASP A 213 1.48 9.35 -17.19
CA ASP A 213 2.47 8.41 -17.72
C ASP A 213 3.91 8.91 -17.50
N THR A 214 4.17 10.20 -17.72
CA THR A 214 5.50 10.77 -17.50
C THR A 214 5.92 10.68 -16.03
N VAL A 215 5.04 11.07 -15.10
CA VAL A 215 5.31 11.02 -13.66
C VAL A 215 5.46 9.59 -13.17
N SER A 216 4.63 8.67 -13.65
CA SER A 216 4.64 7.28 -13.19
C SER A 216 5.79 6.42 -13.71
N GLN A 217 6.35 6.77 -14.87
CA GLN A 217 7.40 5.98 -15.51
C GLN A 217 8.81 6.48 -15.16
N ARG A 218 8.96 7.71 -14.67
CA ARG A 218 10.24 8.25 -14.23
C ARG A 218 10.71 7.57 -12.95
N LYS A 219 11.97 7.12 -12.96
CA LYS A 219 12.64 6.54 -11.78
C LYS A 219 13.29 7.61 -10.90
N ASP A 220 13.38 8.84 -11.40
CA ASP A 220 14.14 9.97 -10.87
C ASP A 220 13.28 11.24 -10.71
N GLN A 221 13.65 12.08 -9.74
CA GLN A 221 12.99 13.36 -9.40
C GLN A 221 13.37 14.50 -10.37
N GLY A 222 13.30 14.25 -11.68
CA GLY A 222 13.65 15.23 -12.71
C GLY A 222 12.54 16.23 -13.00
N VAL A 223 12.91 17.43 -13.47
CA VAL A 223 11.95 18.46 -13.95
C VAL A 223 11.24 17.95 -15.21
N ILE A 224 9.91 18.05 -15.24
CA ILE A 224 9.07 17.74 -16.40
C ILE A 224 8.78 19.04 -17.13
N THR A 225 8.98 19.07 -18.44
CA THR A 225 8.77 20.28 -19.27
C THR A 225 7.39 20.27 -19.94
N ALA A 226 6.87 21.46 -20.28
CA ALA A 226 5.60 21.57 -20.99
C ALA A 226 5.70 20.97 -22.40
N GLU A 227 6.85 21.11 -23.06
CA GLU A 227 7.13 20.58 -24.39
C GLU A 227 7.09 19.05 -24.42
N GLU A 228 7.68 18.40 -23.41
CA GLU A 228 7.65 16.95 -23.23
C GLU A 228 6.20 16.45 -23.11
N ILE A 229 5.41 17.07 -22.22
CA ILE A 229 4.01 16.71 -22.01
C ILE A 229 3.17 16.97 -23.26
N ALA A 230 3.36 18.11 -23.93
CA ALA A 230 2.65 18.42 -25.16
C ALA A 230 2.99 17.44 -26.29
N SER A 231 4.25 17.01 -26.38
CA SER A 231 4.68 16.01 -27.36
C SER A 231 4.02 14.67 -27.12
N LEU A 232 3.97 14.21 -25.87
CA LEU A 232 3.33 12.94 -25.52
C LEU A 232 1.80 13.01 -25.69
N ALA A 233 1.16 14.10 -25.25
CA ALA A 233 -0.28 14.31 -25.40
C ALA A 233 -0.72 14.25 -26.87
N ARG A 234 0.05 14.84 -27.80
CA ARG A 234 -0.23 14.75 -29.24
C ARG A 234 -0.24 13.32 -29.76
N SER A 235 0.59 12.42 -29.21
CA SER A 235 0.59 11.02 -29.62
C SER A 235 -0.70 10.28 -29.22
N TYR A 236 -1.39 10.75 -28.17
CA TYR A 236 -2.64 10.16 -27.70
C TYR A 236 -3.85 10.62 -28.52
N VAL A 237 -3.81 11.83 -29.07
CA VAL A 237 -4.85 12.35 -29.98
C VAL A 237 -4.93 11.53 -31.28
N ILE A 238 -3.86 10.84 -31.68
CA ILE A 238 -3.74 10.16 -32.99
C ILE A 238 -4.30 8.72 -32.98
N SER A 239 -4.81 8.19 -31.86
CA SER A 239 -5.54 6.92 -31.89
C SER A 239 -7.04 7.15 -32.02
N PRO A 240 -7.65 7.12 -33.23
CA PRO A 240 -9.09 6.98 -33.33
C PRO A 240 -9.43 5.65 -32.66
N ARG A 241 -10.20 5.70 -31.56
CA ARG A 241 -10.90 4.51 -31.06
C ARG A 241 -11.64 3.94 -32.26
N GLY A 242 -11.14 2.81 -32.78
CA GLY A 242 -11.82 2.05 -33.80
C GLY A 242 -13.25 1.83 -33.33
N LYS A 243 -14.20 2.46 -34.01
CA LYS A 243 -15.59 2.03 -33.99
C LYS A 243 -15.59 0.63 -34.59
N GLY A 244 -15.42 -0.38 -33.75
CA GLY A 244 -15.66 -1.77 -34.09
C GLY A 244 -17.15 -2.02 -34.06
N ASN A 245 -17.67 -2.42 -35.22
CA ASN A 245 -19.04 -2.86 -35.48
C ASN A 245 -19.53 -3.94 -34.50
#